data_AF-A0A378LSN5-F1
#
_entry.id   AF-A0A378LSN5-F1
#
_cell.length_a   1.000
_cell.length_b   1.000
_cell.length_c   1.000
_cell.angle_alpha   90.00
_cell.angle_beta   90.00
_cell.angle_gamma   90.00
#
_symmetry.space_group_name_H-M   'P 1'
#
loop_
_entity.id
_entity.type
_entity.pdbx_description
1 polymer ?
#
loop_
_entity_poly.entity_id
_entity_poly.type
_entity_poly.pdbx_seq_one_letter_code
_entity_poly.pdbx_strand_id
1 'polypeptide(L)'
;MYESHENESSPTTNSSSITITRIVKKLDQNPKFSGKNDFFEKCKVDPNFKIEAEQITIQAAKIPSPEVKVADLNIPEYLLKFYSAEELTNIANQLIHFASDPFKVAFHLKDLDEDLGKEMETNQVISHHDILSDYLIAGRGNFIPGAPPPSYTPLKKGHLLDNILLKKEGLRDVNQYGFVVKFIGFISSMIADRVVASGQLFNENKQVNRVLLHGSYTHRLLLEAFAHAIEKGDINLKVQTGELNFLQLLELLVSVKTKSGLSIWETVLDTVEDSERASVEPLDSKQFSFSCRSPFILNSLLLCFGKELGLPNLQTYLLDSHYKAAYEMVLRSRKEISKLERLSHHSQLNIPNEQIYERCMEYFSTMAESYGEVGGLTPFTVDELDILTNPRYISSIWGPSIRIKVASQQMTGSYSDWMDFFQAKGGGVAPNPMPSDRETNRSSETSNISPSPKEGATDTTSKLIKRRDHPQTDEFDETEEGTFPKKRHQ
;
A
#
# COMPACT_ATOMS: atom_id res chain seq x y z
N MET A 1 -55.51 -12.16 13.22
CA MET A 1 -55.44 -11.39 11.97
C MET A 1 -55.15 -9.96 12.36
N TYR A 2 -53.88 -9.57 12.33
CA TYR A 2 -53.45 -8.19 12.53
C TYR A 2 -52.51 -7.87 11.39
N GLU A 3 -52.88 -6.86 10.62
CA GLU A 3 -52.17 -6.34 9.46
C GLU A 3 -50.87 -5.67 9.89
N SER A 4 -49.79 -6.02 9.18
CA SER A 4 -48.47 -5.44 9.27
C SER A 4 -48.40 -4.14 8.47
N HIS A 5 -48.12 -3.03 9.14
CA HIS A 5 -47.61 -1.83 8.49
C HIS A 5 -46.07 -1.90 8.49
N GLU A 6 -45.51 -2.38 7.37
CA GLU A 6 -44.12 -2.11 7.01
C GLU A 6 -44.08 -0.73 6.32
N ASN A 7 -43.44 0.23 6.97
CA ASN A 7 -42.93 1.44 6.32
C ASN A 7 -41.40 1.31 6.33
N GLU A 8 -40.86 0.61 5.34
CA GLU A 8 -39.45 0.73 4.98
C GLU A 8 -39.26 2.08 4.29
N SER A 9 -38.80 3.08 5.04
CA SER A 9 -38.21 4.27 4.45
C SER A 9 -36.77 3.94 4.07
N SER A 10 -36.54 3.65 2.79
CA SER A 10 -35.21 3.65 2.18
C SER A 10 -34.51 4.98 2.49
N PRO A 11 -33.25 4.99 2.97
CA PRO A 11 -32.56 6.23 3.22
C PRO A 11 -32.27 6.92 1.89
N THR A 12 -32.94 8.03 1.64
CA THR A 12 -32.62 8.99 0.59
C THR A 12 -31.19 9.51 0.82
N THR A 13 -30.26 9.18 -0.08
CA THR A 13 -28.88 9.66 -0.11
C THR A 13 -28.85 11.16 -0.45
N ASN A 14 -28.98 11.99 0.59
CA ASN A 14 -28.88 13.45 0.49
C ASN A 14 -27.89 14.04 1.53
N SER A 15 -27.03 13.24 2.16
CA SER A 15 -26.01 13.79 3.06
C SER A 15 -24.68 13.94 2.31
N SER A 16 -24.29 15.19 2.03
CA SER A 16 -22.96 15.60 1.56
C SER A 16 -21.83 15.37 2.59
N SER A 17 -22.17 14.72 3.71
CA SER A 17 -21.27 14.37 4.79
C SER A 17 -21.80 13.17 5.57
N ILE A 18 -20.90 12.31 6.07
CA ILE A 18 -21.20 11.26 7.04
C ILE A 18 -20.40 11.53 8.30
N THR A 19 -21.03 11.42 9.47
CA THR A 19 -20.34 11.52 10.76
C THR A 19 -20.41 10.18 11.48
N ILE A 20 -19.27 9.70 11.94
CA ILE A 20 -19.14 8.46 12.72
C ILE A 20 -18.31 8.70 13.97
N THR A 21 -18.58 7.93 15.01
CA THR A 21 -17.73 7.91 16.20
C THR A 21 -16.79 6.71 16.15
N ARG A 22 -15.50 6.94 16.38
CA ARG A 22 -14.46 5.90 16.45
C ARG A 22 -13.50 6.17 17.60
N ILE A 23 -12.93 5.11 18.15
CA ILE A 23 -11.77 5.21 19.01
C ILE A 23 -10.55 5.51 18.14
N VAL A 24 -9.85 6.60 18.44
CA VAL A 24 -8.64 7.04 17.73
C VAL A 24 -7.48 7.04 18.71
N LYS A 25 -6.42 6.31 18.35
CA LYS A 25 -5.12 6.37 19.00
C LYS A 25 -4.28 7.44 18.30
N LYS A 26 -3.96 8.51 19.02
CA LYS A 26 -3.10 9.60 18.57
C LYS A 26 -1.72 9.45 19.17
N LEU A 27 -0.71 9.49 18.34
CA LEU A 27 0.68 9.34 18.76
C LEU A 27 1.16 10.59 19.49
N ASP A 28 1.90 10.40 20.57
CA ASP A 28 2.72 11.48 21.10
C ASP A 28 3.80 11.82 20.08
N GLN A 29 3.90 13.12 19.73
CA GLN A 29 4.82 13.61 18.71
C GLN A 29 6.29 13.50 19.15
N ASN A 30 6.87 12.30 19.13
CA ASN A 30 8.32 12.03 18.97
C ASN A 30 8.64 10.56 19.28
N PRO A 31 8.94 9.78 18.24
CA PRO A 31 10.23 9.12 18.25
C PRO A 31 10.97 9.44 16.96
N LYS A 32 11.96 10.33 17.01
CA LYS A 32 13.00 10.32 15.98
C LYS A 32 13.65 8.95 16.02
N PHE A 33 13.45 8.16 14.97
CA PHE A 33 14.13 6.88 14.82
C PHE A 33 15.53 7.16 14.29
N SER A 34 16.57 6.92 15.10
CA SER A 34 17.96 7.22 14.72
C SER A 34 18.56 6.16 13.77
N GLY A 35 17.82 5.08 13.50
CA GLY A 35 18.19 4.04 12.54
C GLY A 35 17.40 2.74 12.74
N LYS A 36 17.75 1.71 11.95
CA LYS A 36 17.08 0.39 11.96
C LYS A 36 17.10 -0.30 13.33
N ASN A 37 18.21 -0.23 14.06
CA ASN A 37 18.33 -0.87 15.38
C ASN A 37 17.47 -0.16 16.44
N ASP A 38 17.38 1.17 16.39
CA ASP A 38 16.53 1.96 17.29
C ASP A 38 15.05 1.62 17.10
N PHE A 39 14.60 1.36 15.86
CA PHE A 39 13.25 0.88 15.60
C PHE A 39 12.95 -0.44 16.34
N PHE A 40 13.82 -1.45 16.23
CA PHE A 40 13.58 -2.76 16.86
C PHE A 40 13.65 -2.73 18.39
N GLU A 41 14.48 -1.88 18.98
CA GLU A 41 14.46 -1.68 20.43
C GLU A 41 13.15 -1.01 20.89
N LYS A 42 12.65 -0.01 20.15
CA LYS A 42 11.36 0.64 20.44
C LYS A 42 10.16 -0.30 20.29
N CYS A 43 10.24 -1.34 19.46
CA CYS A 43 9.22 -2.39 19.39
C CYS A 43 9.01 -3.15 20.71
N LYS A 44 9.96 -3.09 21.65
CA LYS A 44 9.88 -3.77 22.95
C LYS A 44 9.12 -2.96 24.01
N VAL A 45 8.84 -1.69 23.73
CA VAL A 45 8.16 -0.76 24.64
C VAL A 45 6.80 -0.41 24.07
N ASP A 46 5.79 -0.26 24.92
CA ASP A 46 4.46 0.14 24.48
C ASP A 46 4.49 1.53 23.82
N PRO A 47 3.88 1.69 22.64
CA PRO A 47 3.70 3.01 22.03
C PRO A 47 2.90 3.93 22.95
N ASN A 48 3.33 5.19 23.02
CA ASN A 48 2.61 6.17 23.81
C ASN A 48 1.49 6.77 22.96
N PHE A 49 0.25 6.44 23.32
CA PHE A 49 -0.93 6.91 22.64
C PHE A 49 -1.81 7.70 23.58
N LYS A 50 -2.33 8.82 23.07
CA LYS A 50 -3.55 9.41 23.57
C LYS A 50 -4.74 8.74 22.90
N ILE A 51 -5.58 8.09 23.68
CA ILE A 51 -6.79 7.42 23.18
C ILE A 51 -7.99 8.35 23.36
N GLU A 52 -8.69 8.64 22.28
CA GLU A 52 -9.86 9.52 22.29
C GLU A 52 -11.00 8.90 21.49
N ALA A 53 -12.24 9.05 21.96
CA ALA A 53 -13.41 8.82 21.13
C ALA A 53 -13.66 10.09 20.31
N GLU A 54 -13.58 9.97 18.99
CA GLU A 54 -13.69 11.12 18.08
C GLU A 54 -14.88 10.98 17.14
N GLN A 55 -15.56 12.11 16.91
CA GLN A 55 -16.50 12.25 15.81
C GLN A 55 -15.73 12.62 14.55
N ILE A 56 -15.65 11.67 13.62
CA ILE A 56 -15.00 11.82 12.32
C ILE A 56 -16.09 12.18 11.31
N THR A 57 -15.95 13.33 10.65
CA THR A 57 -16.88 13.78 9.60
C THR A 57 -16.23 13.65 8.23
N ILE A 58 -16.67 12.67 7.44
CA ILE A 58 -16.27 12.51 6.05
C ILE A 58 -17.14 13.42 5.20
N GLN A 59 -16.53 14.35 4.49
CA GLN A 59 -17.21 15.33 3.62
C GLN A 59 -16.24 15.77 2.52
N ALA A 60 -16.78 16.27 1.41
CA ALA A 60 -15.97 16.97 0.42
C ALA A 60 -15.18 18.11 1.10
N ALA A 61 -13.96 18.35 0.63
CA ALA A 61 -13.10 19.39 1.21
C ALA A 61 -13.82 20.75 1.22
N LYS A 62 -13.78 21.44 2.36
CA LYS A 62 -14.34 22.80 2.49
C LYS A 62 -13.59 23.83 1.66
N ILE A 63 -12.32 23.56 1.39
CA ILE A 63 -11.47 24.38 0.53
C ILE A 63 -11.78 23.99 -0.92
N PRO A 64 -12.02 24.95 -1.81
CA PRO A 64 -12.21 24.66 -3.23
C PRO A 64 -11.05 23.83 -3.78
N SER A 65 -11.36 22.85 -4.62
CA SER A 65 -10.32 22.12 -5.36
C SER A 65 -9.43 23.11 -6.11
N PRO A 66 -8.12 22.84 -6.24
CA PRO A 66 -7.28 23.69 -7.06
C PRO A 66 -7.75 23.64 -8.51
N GLU A 67 -7.58 24.74 -9.22
CA GLU A 67 -7.88 24.83 -10.65
C GLU A 67 -6.60 24.99 -11.43
N VAL A 68 -6.48 24.21 -12.49
CA VAL A 68 -5.47 24.40 -13.53
C VAL A 68 -5.97 25.49 -14.47
N LYS A 69 -5.09 26.41 -14.87
CA LYS A 69 -5.41 27.42 -15.88
C LYS A 69 -4.64 27.14 -17.16
N VAL A 70 -5.18 27.62 -18.29
CA VAL A 70 -4.52 27.56 -19.61
C VAL A 70 -3.08 28.09 -19.54
N ALA A 71 -2.89 29.22 -18.84
CA ALA A 71 -1.58 29.84 -18.69
C ALA A 71 -0.59 29.00 -17.87
N ASP A 72 -1.04 27.99 -17.13
CA ASP A 72 -0.21 27.14 -16.28
C ASP A 72 0.24 25.86 -16.98
N LEU A 73 -0.28 25.57 -18.18
CA LEU A 73 0.02 24.34 -18.92
C LEU A 73 1.25 24.47 -19.83
N ASN A 74 2.06 23.43 -19.83
CA ASN A 74 3.08 23.10 -20.81
C ASN A 74 2.58 21.87 -21.60
N ILE A 75 2.14 22.11 -22.83
CA ILE A 75 1.51 21.09 -23.69
C ILE A 75 2.49 20.72 -24.81
N PRO A 76 2.85 19.43 -24.97
CA PRO A 76 3.64 18.98 -26.10
C PRO A 76 3.06 19.41 -27.45
N GLU A 77 3.91 19.89 -28.37
CA GLU A 77 3.49 20.42 -29.68
C GLU A 77 2.67 19.43 -30.51
N TYR A 78 2.92 18.13 -30.36
CA TYR A 78 2.18 17.11 -31.09
C TYR A 78 0.72 16.98 -30.61
N LEU A 79 0.45 17.26 -29.33
CA LEU A 79 -0.91 17.26 -28.78
C LEU A 79 -1.68 18.51 -29.19
N LEU A 80 -1.00 19.66 -29.35
CA LEU A 80 -1.61 20.91 -29.82
C LEU A 80 -2.17 20.83 -31.25
N LYS A 81 -1.83 19.79 -32.01
CA LYS A 81 -2.43 19.50 -33.32
C LYS A 81 -3.86 18.98 -33.21
N PHE A 82 -4.21 18.40 -32.07
CA PHE A 82 -5.49 17.73 -31.84
C PHE A 82 -6.33 18.48 -30.79
N TYR A 83 -5.70 19.06 -29.78
CA TYR A 83 -6.37 19.63 -28.61
C TYR A 83 -5.94 21.07 -28.36
N SER A 84 -6.90 21.92 -28.00
CA SER A 84 -6.63 23.26 -27.50
C SER A 84 -6.32 23.23 -26.00
N ALA A 85 -5.58 24.24 -25.53
CA ALA A 85 -5.27 24.35 -24.11
C ALA A 85 -6.52 24.53 -23.23
N GLU A 86 -7.57 25.16 -23.76
CA GLU A 86 -8.86 25.34 -23.06
C GLU A 86 -9.57 24.00 -22.83
N GLU A 87 -9.60 23.14 -23.84
CA GLU A 87 -10.18 21.79 -23.74
C GLU A 87 -9.43 20.94 -22.71
N LEU A 88 -8.09 20.93 -22.77
CA LEU A 88 -7.26 20.17 -21.84
C LEU A 88 -7.42 20.68 -20.40
N THR A 89 -7.52 22.00 -20.22
CA THR A 89 -7.78 22.62 -18.93
C THR A 89 -9.16 22.21 -18.38
N ASN A 90 -10.19 22.23 -19.23
CA ASN A 90 -11.53 21.83 -18.84
C ASN A 90 -11.60 20.34 -18.44
N ILE A 91 -10.93 19.46 -19.17
CA ILE A 91 -10.84 18.03 -18.81
C ILE A 91 -10.12 17.86 -17.47
N ALA A 92 -8.96 18.51 -17.29
CA ALA A 92 -8.19 18.43 -16.05
C ALA A 92 -9.02 18.91 -14.84
N ASN A 93 -9.71 20.05 -14.95
CA ASN A 93 -10.51 20.59 -13.85
C ASN A 93 -11.73 19.73 -13.52
N GLN A 94 -12.40 19.14 -14.52
CA GLN A 94 -13.47 18.16 -14.27
C GLN A 94 -12.97 16.97 -13.43
N LEU A 95 -11.79 16.42 -13.79
CA LEU A 95 -11.18 15.31 -13.06
C LEU A 95 -10.76 15.71 -11.63
N ILE A 96 -10.17 16.89 -11.47
CA ILE A 96 -9.78 17.43 -10.16
C ILE A 96 -11.01 17.57 -9.25
N HIS A 97 -12.07 18.21 -9.75
CA HIS A 97 -13.30 18.39 -8.97
C HIS A 97 -14.00 17.08 -8.64
N PHE A 98 -13.97 16.11 -9.57
CA PHE A 98 -14.48 14.77 -9.32
C PHE A 98 -13.71 14.07 -8.20
N ALA A 99 -12.38 14.00 -8.32
CA ALA A 99 -11.53 13.28 -7.38
C ALA A 99 -11.37 13.99 -6.03
N SER A 100 -11.77 15.25 -5.91
CA SER A 100 -11.81 15.97 -4.62
C SER A 100 -12.98 15.56 -3.72
N ASP A 101 -13.98 14.87 -4.28
CA ASP A 101 -15.21 14.50 -3.57
C ASP A 101 -15.26 12.98 -3.29
N PRO A 102 -15.12 12.54 -2.02
CA PRO A 102 -15.12 11.13 -1.68
C PRO A 102 -16.46 10.44 -1.98
N PHE A 103 -17.58 11.17 -1.96
CA PHE A 103 -18.90 10.60 -2.24
C PHE A 103 -19.11 10.35 -3.72
N LYS A 104 -18.59 11.22 -4.59
CA LYS A 104 -18.60 10.99 -6.05
C LYS A 104 -17.75 9.79 -6.40
N VAL A 105 -16.50 9.75 -5.92
CA VAL A 105 -15.62 8.61 -6.17
C VAL A 105 -16.26 7.32 -5.66
N ALA A 106 -16.83 7.31 -4.45
CA ALA A 106 -17.49 6.12 -3.92
C ALA A 106 -18.72 5.71 -4.73
N PHE A 107 -19.56 6.67 -5.14
CA PHE A 107 -20.71 6.39 -5.98
C PHE A 107 -20.32 5.67 -7.27
N HIS A 108 -19.25 6.12 -7.93
CA HIS A 108 -18.78 5.52 -9.18
C HIS A 108 -18.00 4.21 -9.00
N LEU A 109 -17.71 3.80 -7.77
CA LEU A 109 -17.10 2.50 -7.46
C LEU A 109 -18.12 1.42 -7.05
N LYS A 110 -19.41 1.76 -6.91
CA LYS A 110 -20.43 0.81 -6.44
C LYS A 110 -20.56 -0.43 -7.31
N ASP A 111 -20.62 -0.27 -8.64
CA ASP A 111 -20.73 -1.39 -9.56
C ASP A 111 -19.52 -2.34 -9.43
N LEU A 112 -18.32 -1.80 -9.22
CA LEU A 112 -17.11 -2.59 -8.96
C LEU A 112 -17.19 -3.32 -7.60
N ASP A 113 -17.69 -2.65 -6.56
CA ASP A 113 -17.88 -3.24 -5.24
C ASP A 113 -18.86 -4.41 -5.28
N GLU A 114 -19.97 -4.25 -5.99
CA GLU A 114 -20.98 -5.31 -6.18
C GLU A 114 -20.42 -6.49 -7.00
N ASP A 115 -19.71 -6.21 -8.09
CA ASP A 115 -19.05 -7.24 -8.89
C ASP A 115 -18.03 -8.02 -8.03
N LEU A 116 -17.26 -7.32 -7.20
CA LEU A 116 -16.31 -7.93 -6.27
C LEU A 116 -17.02 -8.77 -5.22
N GLY A 117 -18.14 -8.30 -4.65
CA GLY A 117 -18.94 -9.04 -3.69
C GLY A 117 -19.44 -10.38 -4.25
N LYS A 118 -19.99 -10.36 -5.47
CA LYS A 118 -20.45 -11.57 -6.18
C LYS A 118 -19.32 -12.55 -6.44
N GLU A 119 -18.15 -12.06 -6.85
CA GLU A 119 -16.97 -12.89 -7.07
C GLU A 119 -16.43 -13.47 -5.76
N MET A 120 -16.41 -12.70 -4.67
CA MET A 120 -15.99 -13.19 -3.36
C MET A 120 -16.93 -14.30 -2.86
N GLU A 121 -18.24 -14.12 -2.98
CA GLU A 121 -19.25 -15.13 -2.62
C GLU A 121 -19.09 -16.42 -3.45
N THR A 122 -19.01 -16.29 -4.78
CA THR A 122 -18.84 -17.42 -5.71
C THR A 122 -17.58 -18.23 -5.40
N ASN A 123 -16.50 -17.55 -5.00
CA ASN A 123 -15.21 -18.16 -4.70
C ASN A 123 -15.04 -18.54 -3.21
N GLN A 124 -16.12 -18.51 -2.42
CA GLN A 124 -16.15 -18.85 -0.98
C GLN A 124 -15.17 -18.01 -0.13
N VAL A 125 -14.88 -16.78 -0.57
CA VAL A 125 -14.13 -15.80 0.22
C VAL A 125 -15.14 -15.12 1.14
N ILE A 126 -15.30 -15.66 2.35
CA ILE A 126 -16.32 -15.21 3.29
C ILE A 126 -16.00 -13.78 3.76
N SER A 127 -16.81 -12.83 3.32
CA SER A 127 -16.76 -11.45 3.78
C SER A 127 -17.41 -11.33 5.16
N HIS A 128 -16.64 -10.88 6.15
CA HIS A 128 -17.18 -10.46 7.44
C HIS A 128 -17.17 -8.94 7.52
N HIS A 129 -18.15 -8.30 6.88
CA HIS A 129 -18.28 -6.83 6.80
C HIS A 129 -18.43 -6.13 8.17
N ASP A 130 -18.59 -6.89 9.25
CA ASP A 130 -18.71 -6.39 10.61
C ASP A 130 -17.41 -6.53 11.43
N ILE A 131 -16.41 -7.26 10.91
CA ILE A 131 -15.12 -7.42 11.58
C ILE A 131 -14.17 -6.32 11.10
N LEU A 132 -14.35 -5.12 11.68
CA LEU A 132 -13.43 -3.99 11.53
C LEU A 132 -12.48 -3.92 12.74
N SER A 133 -11.43 -3.11 12.63
CA SER A 133 -10.58 -2.82 13.80
C SER A 133 -11.35 -2.03 14.85
N ASP A 134 -11.09 -2.30 16.12
CA ASP A 134 -11.73 -1.64 17.26
C ASP A 134 -11.31 -0.15 17.39
N TYR A 135 -10.23 0.25 16.74
CA TYR A 135 -9.69 1.59 16.77
C TYR A 135 -9.02 1.99 15.45
N LEU A 136 -8.82 3.29 15.27
CA LEU A 136 -8.01 3.87 14.20
C LEU A 136 -6.74 4.47 14.79
N ILE A 137 -5.69 4.55 13.99
CA ILE A 137 -4.46 5.28 14.31
C ILE A 137 -4.46 6.58 13.48
N ALA A 138 -4.24 7.71 14.14
CA ALA A 138 -4.10 8.99 13.45
C ALA A 138 -2.73 9.06 12.74
N GLY A 139 -2.76 9.25 11.43
CA GLY A 139 -1.60 9.45 10.56
C GLY A 139 -1.38 10.92 10.21
N ARG A 140 -0.45 11.22 9.29
CA ARG A 140 -0.28 12.57 8.74
C ARG A 140 -1.35 12.85 7.70
N GLY A 141 -2.41 13.54 8.11
CA GLY A 141 -3.54 13.90 7.23
C GLY A 141 -4.52 12.76 6.92
N ASN A 142 -4.27 11.54 7.40
CA ASN A 142 -5.07 10.36 7.09
C ASN A 142 -5.27 9.44 8.32
N PHE A 143 -6.23 8.51 8.24
CA PHE A 143 -6.39 7.44 9.23
C PHE A 143 -5.78 6.13 8.74
N ILE A 144 -5.19 5.37 9.66
CA ILE A 144 -4.67 4.03 9.42
C ILE A 144 -5.51 3.04 10.24
N PRO A 145 -5.90 1.87 9.69
CA PRO A 145 -6.58 0.85 10.48
C PRO A 145 -5.75 0.42 11.70
N GLY A 146 -6.38 0.20 12.85
CA GLY A 146 -5.74 -0.47 13.98
C GLY A 146 -5.42 -1.94 13.68
N ALA A 147 -4.88 -2.66 14.66
CA ALA A 147 -4.59 -4.08 14.48
C ALA A 147 -5.88 -4.89 14.13
N PRO A 148 -5.76 -5.99 13.37
CA PRO A 148 -6.89 -6.88 13.14
C PRO A 148 -7.37 -7.45 14.48
N PRO A 149 -8.70 -7.51 14.72
CA PRO A 149 -9.22 -8.05 15.95
C PRO A 149 -8.88 -9.56 16.08
N PRO A 150 -8.86 -10.12 17.29
CA PRO A 150 -8.51 -11.53 17.51
C PRO A 150 -9.39 -12.53 16.74
N SER A 151 -10.61 -12.13 16.38
CA SER A 151 -11.57 -12.92 15.59
C SER A 151 -11.30 -12.92 14.08
N TYR A 152 -10.36 -12.10 13.60
CA TYR A 152 -10.11 -11.94 12.16
C TYR A 152 -9.28 -13.09 11.59
N THR A 153 -9.80 -13.73 10.53
CA THR A 153 -9.09 -14.77 9.77
C THR A 153 -8.62 -14.24 8.41
N PRO A 154 -7.33 -14.38 8.04
CA PRO A 154 -6.83 -13.91 6.75
C PRO A 154 -7.51 -14.62 5.56
N LEU A 155 -7.77 -13.89 4.48
CA LEU A 155 -8.53 -14.40 3.33
C LEU A 155 -7.63 -15.05 2.26
N LYS A 156 -8.11 -15.98 1.45
CA LYS A 156 -7.44 -16.46 0.23
C LYS A 156 -8.16 -15.86 -0.97
N LYS A 157 -7.67 -14.71 -1.43
CA LYS A 157 -8.42 -13.83 -2.34
C LYS A 157 -8.22 -14.09 -3.83
N GLY A 158 -7.38 -15.04 -4.23
CA GLY A 158 -7.25 -15.50 -5.63
C GLY A 158 -7.08 -14.42 -6.71
N HIS A 159 -6.56 -13.23 -6.40
CA HIS A 159 -6.48 -12.09 -7.34
C HIS A 159 -7.84 -11.59 -7.89
N LEU A 160 -8.97 -11.85 -7.21
CA LEU A 160 -10.32 -11.51 -7.72
C LEU A 160 -10.45 -10.05 -8.20
N LEU A 161 -10.09 -9.06 -7.38
CA LEU A 161 -10.16 -7.65 -7.77
C LEU A 161 -9.28 -7.32 -8.98
N ASP A 162 -8.10 -7.96 -9.08
CA ASP A 162 -7.19 -7.76 -10.20
C ASP A 162 -7.81 -8.25 -11.52
N ASN A 163 -8.50 -9.39 -11.48
CA ASN A 163 -9.17 -9.98 -12.63
C ASN A 163 -10.36 -9.14 -13.10
N ILE A 164 -11.17 -8.63 -12.16
CA ILE A 164 -12.31 -7.76 -12.48
C ILE A 164 -11.81 -6.47 -13.14
N LEU A 165 -10.80 -5.83 -12.54
CA LEU A 165 -10.22 -4.60 -13.08
C LEU A 165 -9.58 -4.85 -14.45
N LEU A 166 -8.79 -5.91 -14.63
CA LEU A 166 -8.19 -6.26 -15.93
C LEU A 166 -9.24 -6.45 -17.03
N LYS A 167 -10.38 -7.06 -16.69
CA LYS A 167 -11.50 -7.21 -17.64
C LYS A 167 -12.07 -5.85 -18.03
N LYS A 168 -12.34 -4.95 -17.08
CA LYS A 168 -12.88 -3.62 -17.35
C LYS A 168 -11.88 -2.72 -18.09
N GLU A 169 -10.60 -2.79 -17.73
CA GLU A 169 -9.50 -2.10 -18.41
C GLU A 169 -9.36 -2.55 -19.87
N GLY A 170 -9.43 -3.86 -20.12
CA GLY A 170 -9.34 -4.42 -21.47
C GLY A 170 -10.45 -3.96 -22.42
N LEU A 171 -11.64 -3.64 -21.90
CA LEU A 171 -12.74 -3.05 -22.68
C LEU A 171 -12.43 -1.61 -23.15
N ARG A 172 -11.41 -0.97 -22.58
CA ARG A 172 -11.04 0.43 -22.81
C ARG A 172 -9.63 0.55 -23.43
N ASP A 173 -9.15 -0.54 -24.03
CA ASP A 173 -7.82 -0.66 -24.63
C ASP A 173 -6.65 -0.44 -23.65
N VAL A 174 -6.90 -0.69 -22.35
CA VAL A 174 -5.90 -0.62 -21.28
C VAL A 174 -5.58 -2.03 -20.79
N ASN A 175 -4.31 -2.30 -20.48
CA ASN A 175 -3.83 -3.62 -20.04
C ASN A 175 -4.26 -4.78 -20.96
N GLN A 176 -4.31 -4.54 -22.28
CA GLN A 176 -4.82 -5.49 -23.27
C GLN A 176 -4.12 -6.87 -23.26
N TYR A 177 -2.90 -6.94 -22.74
CA TYR A 177 -2.16 -8.19 -22.61
C TYR A 177 -2.56 -9.05 -21.39
N GLY A 178 -3.58 -8.61 -20.62
CA GLY A 178 -4.13 -9.38 -19.51
C GLY A 178 -3.21 -9.47 -18.29
N PHE A 179 -2.29 -8.51 -18.12
CA PHE A 179 -1.43 -8.42 -16.95
C PHE A 179 -1.24 -6.98 -16.49
N VAL A 180 -0.83 -6.86 -15.23
CA VAL A 180 -0.45 -5.60 -14.60
C VAL A 180 1.03 -5.64 -14.27
N VAL A 181 1.76 -4.58 -14.61
CA VAL A 181 3.17 -4.45 -14.23
C VAL A 181 3.31 -4.02 -12.77
N LYS A 182 4.43 -4.41 -12.15
CA LYS A 182 4.79 -4.10 -10.76
C LYS A 182 6.10 -3.32 -10.74
N PHE A 183 6.14 -2.24 -9.98
CA PHE A 183 7.32 -1.40 -9.79
C PHE A 183 8.12 -1.92 -8.60
N ILE A 184 9.28 -2.55 -8.82
CA ILE A 184 10.03 -3.28 -7.78
C ILE A 184 11.06 -2.42 -7.04
N GLY A 185 11.15 -1.14 -7.36
CA GLY A 185 12.11 -0.18 -6.83
C GLY A 185 11.75 1.25 -7.22
N PHE A 186 12.73 2.16 -7.15
CA PHE A 186 12.57 3.51 -7.69
C PHE A 186 12.30 3.45 -9.20
N ILE A 187 11.19 4.05 -9.64
CA ILE A 187 10.88 4.26 -11.06
C ILE A 187 10.89 5.75 -11.30
N SER A 188 11.71 6.20 -12.26
CA SER A 188 11.70 7.60 -12.66
C SER A 188 10.37 7.96 -13.31
N SER A 189 9.92 9.20 -13.11
CA SER A 189 8.69 9.73 -13.73
C SER A 189 8.67 9.49 -15.24
N MET A 190 9.79 9.69 -15.94
CA MET A 190 9.89 9.41 -17.38
C MET A 190 9.53 7.97 -17.76
N ILE A 191 9.91 6.97 -16.96
CA ILE A 191 9.57 5.57 -17.23
C ILE A 191 8.11 5.32 -16.89
N ALA A 192 7.63 5.82 -15.76
CA ALA A 192 6.22 5.71 -15.35
C ALA A 192 5.29 6.35 -16.40
N ASP A 193 5.60 7.56 -16.85
CA ASP A 193 4.87 8.29 -17.90
C ASP A 193 4.75 7.44 -19.17
N ARG A 194 5.83 6.79 -19.62
CA ARG A 194 5.82 5.93 -20.81
C ARG A 194 4.95 4.68 -20.65
N VAL A 195 4.99 4.06 -19.47
CA VAL A 195 4.16 2.88 -19.14
C VAL A 195 2.67 3.26 -19.18
N VAL A 196 2.30 4.36 -18.54
CA VAL A 196 0.91 4.83 -18.51
C VAL A 196 0.43 5.28 -19.89
N ALA A 197 1.24 6.06 -20.61
CA ALA A 197 0.92 6.52 -21.96
C ALA A 197 0.77 5.37 -22.97
N SER A 198 1.38 4.20 -22.73
CA SER A 198 1.19 3.02 -23.56
C SER A 198 -0.08 2.23 -23.24
N GLY A 199 -0.93 2.71 -22.33
CA GLY A 199 -2.12 1.99 -21.88
C GLY A 199 -1.81 0.85 -20.92
N GLN A 200 -0.65 0.84 -20.28
CA GLN A 200 -0.33 -0.14 -19.24
C GLN A 200 -0.46 0.52 -17.87
N LEU A 201 -1.42 0.06 -17.08
CA LEU A 201 -1.51 0.41 -15.66
C LEU A 201 -0.66 -0.53 -14.82
N PHE A 202 -0.37 -0.08 -13.61
CA PHE A 202 0.50 -0.74 -12.66
C PHE A 202 -0.19 -0.89 -11.31
N ASN A 203 0.33 -1.79 -10.50
CA ASN A 203 0.09 -1.77 -9.06
C ASN A 203 1.42 -1.47 -8.37
N GLU A 204 1.37 -0.66 -7.32
CA GLU A 204 2.52 -0.48 -6.42
C GLU A 204 2.94 -1.84 -5.87
N ASN A 205 4.23 -2.17 -5.99
CA ASN A 205 4.77 -3.42 -5.46
C ASN A 205 5.01 -3.33 -3.95
N LYS A 206 5.30 -4.48 -3.35
CA LYS A 206 5.57 -4.77 -1.93
C LYS A 206 6.80 -4.07 -1.32
N GLN A 207 7.14 -2.86 -1.74
CA GLN A 207 7.75 -1.94 -0.79
C GLN A 207 6.68 -1.64 0.26
N VAL A 208 6.82 -2.31 1.39
CA VAL A 208 5.80 -2.44 2.44
C VAL A 208 5.21 -1.08 2.86
N ASN A 209 6.04 -0.04 2.92
CA ASN A 209 5.67 1.33 3.21
C ASN A 209 4.66 1.92 2.20
N ARG A 210 4.90 1.71 0.90
CA ARG A 210 4.02 2.17 -0.18
C ARG A 210 2.70 1.41 -0.18
N VAL A 211 2.75 0.09 -0.08
CA VAL A 211 1.52 -0.73 -0.09
C VAL A 211 0.58 -0.38 1.06
N LEU A 212 1.12 -0.09 2.24
CA LEU A 212 0.30 0.20 3.42
C LEU A 212 -0.35 1.58 3.37
N LEU A 213 0.33 2.57 2.81
CA LEU A 213 -0.13 3.95 2.86
C LEU A 213 -0.74 4.40 1.52
N HIS A 214 0.00 4.22 0.42
CA HIS A 214 -0.44 4.55 -0.94
C HIS A 214 -1.54 3.61 -1.42
N GLY A 215 -1.43 2.31 -1.09
CA GLY A 215 -2.35 1.26 -1.52
C GLY A 215 -2.04 0.75 -2.93
N SER A 216 -1.93 -0.58 -3.09
CA SER A 216 -1.56 -1.20 -4.39
C SER A 216 -2.59 -1.03 -5.52
N TYR A 217 -3.81 -0.62 -5.23
CA TYR A 217 -4.91 -0.53 -6.20
C TYR A 217 -5.40 0.90 -6.43
N THR A 218 -4.89 1.88 -5.68
CA THR A 218 -5.50 3.20 -5.54
C THR A 218 -5.65 3.95 -6.87
N HIS A 219 -4.59 4.00 -7.70
CA HIS A 219 -4.66 4.62 -9.02
C HIS A 219 -5.68 3.93 -9.93
N ARG A 220 -5.71 2.59 -9.95
CA ARG A 220 -6.63 1.82 -10.80
C ARG A 220 -8.08 1.99 -10.36
N LEU A 221 -8.34 2.07 -9.05
CA LEU A 221 -9.68 2.33 -8.53
C LEU A 221 -10.15 3.75 -8.89
N LEU A 222 -9.30 4.76 -8.75
CA LEU A 222 -9.68 6.12 -9.13
C LEU A 222 -9.88 6.26 -10.66
N LEU A 223 -9.06 5.59 -11.46
CA LEU A 223 -9.24 5.51 -12.91
C LEU A 223 -10.53 4.75 -13.30
N GLU A 224 -10.89 3.69 -12.58
CA GLU A 224 -12.19 3.00 -12.80
C GLU A 224 -13.36 3.91 -12.46
N ALA A 225 -13.26 4.70 -11.37
CA ALA A 225 -14.27 5.68 -11.03
C ALA A 225 -14.41 6.77 -12.11
N PHE A 226 -13.30 7.27 -12.66
CA PHE A 226 -13.33 8.18 -13.80
C PHE A 226 -13.97 7.54 -15.03
N ALA A 227 -13.58 6.31 -15.36
CA ALA A 227 -14.13 5.60 -16.52
C ALA A 227 -15.64 5.45 -16.42
N HIS A 228 -16.14 5.03 -15.25
CA HIS A 228 -17.56 4.93 -15.01
C HIS A 228 -18.27 6.30 -15.04
N ALA A 229 -17.65 7.36 -14.51
CA ALA A 229 -18.20 8.72 -14.58
C ALA A 229 -18.26 9.27 -16.02
N ILE A 230 -17.28 8.95 -16.86
CA ILE A 230 -17.31 9.26 -18.30
C ILE A 230 -18.47 8.52 -18.97
N GLU A 231 -18.62 7.22 -18.70
CA GLU A 231 -19.73 6.39 -19.24
C GLU A 231 -21.12 6.90 -18.83
N LYS A 232 -21.25 7.52 -17.66
CA LYS A 232 -22.49 8.15 -17.18
C LYS A 232 -22.69 9.59 -17.67
N GLY A 233 -21.67 10.19 -18.28
CA GLY A 233 -21.70 11.57 -18.77
C GLY A 233 -21.42 12.64 -17.71
N ASP A 234 -20.93 12.26 -16.53
CA ASP A 234 -20.56 13.19 -15.45
C ASP A 234 -19.19 13.86 -15.71
N ILE A 235 -18.36 13.24 -16.54
CA ILE A 235 -17.12 13.80 -17.06
C ILE A 235 -17.21 13.84 -18.58
N ASN A 236 -17.04 15.03 -19.16
CA ASN A 236 -17.11 15.25 -20.59
C ASN A 236 -15.69 15.32 -21.19
N LEU A 237 -15.37 14.36 -22.06
CA LEU A 237 -14.11 14.27 -22.79
C LEU A 237 -14.18 14.79 -24.23
N LYS A 238 -15.22 15.56 -24.57
CA LYS A 238 -15.36 16.16 -25.90
C LYS A 238 -14.29 17.21 -26.15
N VAL A 239 -13.70 17.11 -27.33
CA VAL A 239 -12.73 18.01 -27.93
C VAL A 239 -13.14 18.28 -29.38
N GLN A 240 -12.50 19.25 -30.04
CA GLN A 240 -12.79 19.65 -31.41
C GLN A 240 -12.69 18.48 -32.42
N THR A 241 -11.82 17.50 -32.15
CA THR A 241 -11.60 16.33 -33.01
C THR A 241 -12.55 15.16 -32.72
N GLY A 242 -13.44 15.29 -31.73
CA GLY A 242 -14.34 14.21 -31.30
C GLY A 242 -14.32 14.02 -29.78
N GLU A 243 -14.41 12.78 -29.32
CA GLU A 243 -14.32 12.43 -27.90
C GLU A 243 -13.04 11.65 -27.65
N LEU A 244 -12.29 12.02 -26.60
CA LEU A 244 -11.09 11.27 -26.23
C LEU A 244 -11.49 9.87 -25.78
N ASN A 245 -10.82 8.86 -26.31
CA ASN A 245 -10.88 7.54 -25.70
C ASN A 245 -10.04 7.49 -24.41
N PHE A 246 -10.20 6.42 -23.63
CA PHE A 246 -9.55 6.32 -22.33
C PHE A 246 -8.01 6.24 -22.43
N LEU A 247 -7.48 5.63 -23.49
CA LEU A 247 -6.04 5.59 -23.74
C LEU A 247 -5.45 6.99 -24.01
N GLN A 248 -6.14 7.80 -24.82
CA GLN A 248 -5.77 9.20 -25.07
C GLN A 248 -5.86 10.04 -23.81
N LEU A 249 -6.83 9.77 -22.93
CA LEU A 249 -6.90 10.40 -21.62
C LEU A 249 -5.68 10.05 -20.76
N LEU A 250 -5.26 8.79 -20.71
CA LEU A 250 -4.05 8.39 -19.98
C LEU A 250 -2.79 9.07 -20.52
N GLU A 251 -2.63 9.15 -21.84
CA GLU A 251 -1.51 9.87 -22.47
C GLU A 251 -1.51 11.35 -22.07
N LEU A 252 -2.67 12.00 -22.11
CA LEU A 252 -2.84 13.40 -21.69
C LEU A 252 -2.40 13.60 -20.24
N LEU A 253 -2.88 12.73 -19.33
CA LEU A 253 -2.62 12.84 -17.90
C LEU A 253 -1.11 12.91 -17.60
N VAL A 254 -0.28 12.12 -18.27
CA VAL A 254 1.17 12.06 -18.01
C VAL A 254 1.99 13.00 -18.90
N SER A 255 1.51 13.32 -20.11
CA SER A 255 2.28 14.11 -21.09
C SER A 255 2.09 15.61 -20.92
N VAL A 256 0.91 16.06 -20.47
CA VAL A 256 0.65 17.47 -20.19
C VAL A 256 1.14 17.79 -18.79
N LYS A 257 1.97 18.84 -18.67
CA LYS A 257 2.58 19.23 -17.39
C LYS A 257 2.22 20.67 -17.08
N THR A 258 2.21 21.02 -15.79
CA THR A 258 2.16 22.40 -15.34
C THR A 258 3.52 23.07 -15.55
N LYS A 259 3.57 24.40 -15.49
CA LYS A 259 4.83 25.16 -15.49
C LYS A 259 5.78 24.80 -14.34
N SER A 260 5.25 24.24 -13.26
CA SER A 260 6.04 23.72 -12.13
C SER A 260 6.67 22.35 -12.39
N GLY A 261 6.34 21.72 -13.53
CA GLY A 261 6.86 20.40 -13.92
C GLY A 261 5.98 19.22 -13.53
N LEU A 262 4.96 19.42 -12.68
CA LEU A 262 4.00 18.38 -12.30
C LEU A 262 3.07 18.03 -13.46
N SER A 263 2.90 16.75 -13.76
CA SER A 263 1.92 16.24 -14.71
C SER A 263 0.48 16.46 -14.24
N ILE A 264 -0.48 16.36 -15.16
CA ILE A 264 -1.90 16.37 -14.80
C ILE A 264 -2.23 15.12 -13.94
N TRP A 265 -1.57 13.99 -14.17
CA TRP A 265 -1.64 12.80 -13.31
C TRP A 265 -1.34 13.14 -11.85
N GLU A 266 -0.18 13.74 -11.60
CA GLU A 266 0.24 14.17 -10.25
C GLU A 266 -0.73 15.19 -9.65
N THR A 267 -1.31 16.04 -10.49
CA THR A 267 -2.27 17.05 -10.04
C THR A 267 -3.65 16.44 -9.71
N VAL A 268 -4.09 15.42 -10.45
CA VAL A 268 -5.46 14.88 -10.38
C VAL A 268 -5.58 13.74 -9.38
N LEU A 269 -4.61 12.82 -9.34
CA LEU A 269 -4.79 11.52 -8.65
C LEU A 269 -3.56 10.99 -7.91
N ASP A 270 -2.43 11.70 -7.95
CA ASP A 270 -1.19 11.32 -7.26
C ASP A 270 -0.58 12.51 -6.51
N THR A 271 -1.42 13.31 -5.84
CA THR A 271 -0.99 14.50 -5.08
C THR A 271 -0.82 14.19 -3.59
N VAL A 272 0.17 14.82 -2.97
CA VAL A 272 0.29 14.89 -1.49
C VAL A 272 -0.23 16.19 -0.91
N GLU A 273 -0.45 17.21 -1.75
CA GLU A 273 -0.77 18.57 -1.31
C GLU A 273 -2.08 18.64 -0.53
N ASP A 274 -3.09 17.85 -0.92
CA ASP A 274 -4.39 17.86 -0.25
C ASP A 274 -4.33 17.29 1.17
N SER A 275 -3.38 16.39 1.41
CA SER A 275 -3.10 15.78 2.71
C SER A 275 -2.25 16.70 3.58
N GLU A 276 -1.39 17.52 2.97
CA GLU A 276 -0.46 18.42 3.65
C GLU A 276 -1.05 19.81 3.95
N ARG A 277 -1.87 20.35 3.03
CA ARG A 277 -2.52 21.67 3.17
C ARG A 277 -3.49 21.74 4.35
N ALA A 278 -3.86 20.59 4.90
CA ALA A 278 -4.81 20.48 5.97
C ALA A 278 -4.25 20.90 7.35
N SER A 279 -2.94 21.09 7.58
CA SER A 279 -2.49 21.29 8.97
C SER A 279 -1.27 22.19 9.23
N VAL A 280 -1.35 22.94 10.33
CA VAL A 280 -0.19 23.36 11.13
C VAL A 280 0.27 22.23 12.07
N GLU A 281 -0.61 21.25 12.34
CA GLU A 281 -0.40 20.07 13.17
C GLU A 281 -0.78 18.78 12.41
N PRO A 282 0.16 18.13 11.69
CA PRO A 282 -0.12 17.02 10.76
C PRO A 282 -0.85 15.82 11.32
N LEU A 283 -0.85 15.67 12.64
CA LEU A 283 -1.46 14.54 13.35
C LEU A 283 -2.81 14.89 14.00
N ASP A 284 -3.30 16.13 13.85
CA ASP A 284 -4.62 16.52 14.33
C ASP A 284 -5.71 16.03 13.36
N SER A 285 -6.29 14.87 13.69
CA SER A 285 -7.39 14.22 12.96
C SER A 285 -8.61 15.11 12.73
N LYS A 286 -8.81 16.17 13.53
CA LYS A 286 -9.89 17.14 13.34
C LYS A 286 -9.70 18.03 12.13
N GLN A 287 -8.48 18.14 11.64
CA GLN A 287 -8.12 18.99 10.50
C GLN A 287 -8.09 18.21 9.18
N PHE A 288 -8.21 16.87 9.21
CA PHE A 288 -8.05 16.04 8.02
C PHE A 288 -9.02 16.40 6.89
N SER A 289 -8.50 16.37 5.67
CA SER A 289 -9.24 16.60 4.42
C SER A 289 -9.37 15.27 3.66
N PHE A 290 -10.56 14.98 3.15
CA PHE A 290 -10.88 13.68 2.54
C PHE A 290 -10.89 13.72 1.00
N SER A 291 -9.93 14.41 0.39
CA SER A 291 -9.77 14.46 -1.07
C SER A 291 -9.16 13.17 -1.61
N CYS A 292 -9.87 12.48 -2.51
CA CYS A 292 -9.39 11.25 -3.14
C CYS A 292 -8.29 11.48 -4.18
N ARG A 293 -7.95 12.73 -4.51
CA ARG A 293 -6.79 13.05 -5.36
C ARG A 293 -5.48 12.57 -4.72
N SER A 294 -5.44 12.53 -3.39
CA SER A 294 -4.32 11.93 -2.70
C SER A 294 -4.53 10.43 -2.55
N PRO A 295 -3.62 9.60 -3.05
CA PRO A 295 -3.77 8.16 -2.94
C PRO A 295 -3.72 7.68 -1.48
N PHE A 296 -3.01 8.39 -0.61
CA PHE A 296 -2.98 8.12 0.84
C PHE A 296 -4.35 8.28 1.48
N ILE A 297 -5.10 9.30 1.05
CA ILE A 297 -6.43 9.61 1.55
C ILE A 297 -7.45 8.66 0.95
N LEU A 298 -7.40 8.40 -0.36
CA LEU A 298 -8.28 7.43 -1.00
C LEU A 298 -8.12 6.03 -0.39
N ASN A 299 -6.87 5.57 -0.20
CA ASN A 299 -6.60 4.31 0.47
C ASN A 299 -7.12 4.32 1.92
N SER A 300 -6.89 5.40 2.67
CA SER A 300 -7.45 5.57 4.03
C SER A 300 -8.97 5.49 4.07
N LEU A 301 -9.66 6.19 3.16
CA LEU A 301 -11.12 6.16 3.02
C LEU A 301 -11.63 4.76 2.73
N LEU A 302 -11.03 4.06 1.78
CA LEU A 302 -11.42 2.70 1.41
C LEU A 302 -11.18 1.69 2.54
N LEU A 303 -10.06 1.81 3.27
CA LEU A 303 -9.71 0.89 4.36
C LEU A 303 -10.52 1.15 5.64
N CYS A 304 -10.71 2.42 6.02
CA CYS A 304 -11.28 2.79 7.31
C CYS A 304 -12.79 3.06 7.24
N PHE A 305 -13.29 3.51 6.09
CA PHE A 305 -14.64 4.07 5.94
C PHE A 305 -15.40 3.56 4.70
N GLY A 306 -14.91 2.51 4.04
CA GLY A 306 -15.53 2.02 2.81
C GLY A 306 -16.98 1.58 3.02
N LYS A 307 -17.32 0.90 4.13
CA LYS A 307 -18.69 0.53 4.50
C LYS A 307 -19.60 1.75 4.63
N GLU A 308 -19.15 2.79 5.33
CA GLU A 308 -19.88 4.05 5.46
C GLU A 308 -20.11 4.73 4.10
N LEU A 309 -19.15 4.62 3.18
CA LEU A 309 -19.25 5.12 1.82
C LEU A 309 -20.07 4.21 0.88
N GLY A 310 -20.57 3.07 1.37
CA GLY A 310 -21.33 2.10 0.57
C GLY A 310 -20.46 1.19 -0.30
N LEU A 311 -19.21 0.94 0.10
CA LEU A 311 -18.22 0.06 -0.54
C LEU A 311 -17.67 -1.02 0.43
N PRO A 312 -18.55 -1.85 1.03
CA PRO A 312 -18.14 -2.82 2.06
C PRO A 312 -17.27 -3.96 1.52
N ASN A 313 -17.41 -4.36 0.26
CA ASN A 313 -16.63 -5.45 -0.34
C ASN A 313 -15.20 -5.01 -0.64
N LEU A 314 -15.05 -3.81 -1.24
CA LEU A 314 -13.75 -3.17 -1.44
C LEU A 314 -13.05 -2.94 -0.12
N GLN A 315 -13.74 -2.42 0.90
CA GLN A 315 -13.14 -2.27 2.24
C GLN A 315 -12.60 -3.60 2.76
N THR A 316 -13.43 -4.64 2.77
CA THR A 316 -13.05 -5.97 3.29
C THR A 316 -11.85 -6.53 2.54
N TYR A 317 -11.87 -6.43 1.21
CA TYR A 317 -10.79 -6.92 0.36
C TYR A 317 -9.48 -6.16 0.57
N LEU A 318 -9.53 -4.83 0.58
CA LEU A 318 -8.34 -4.00 0.72
C LEU A 318 -7.78 -4.07 2.14
N LEU A 319 -8.63 -4.13 3.16
CA LEU A 319 -8.23 -4.27 4.56
C LEU A 319 -7.49 -5.59 4.83
N ASP A 320 -7.93 -6.69 4.22
CA ASP A 320 -7.17 -7.95 4.25
C ASP A 320 -5.77 -7.82 3.61
N SER A 321 -5.66 -7.10 2.48
CA SER A 321 -4.34 -6.81 1.87
C SER A 321 -3.45 -6.00 2.80
N HIS A 322 -4.01 -4.97 3.45
CA HIS A 322 -3.32 -4.12 4.42
C HIS A 322 -2.81 -4.94 5.59
N TYR A 323 -3.68 -5.72 6.24
CA TYR A 323 -3.29 -6.55 7.37
C TYR A 323 -2.20 -7.55 7.01
N LYS A 324 -2.28 -8.22 5.85
CA LYS A 324 -1.21 -9.12 5.41
C LYS A 324 0.13 -8.41 5.22
N ALA A 325 0.12 -7.22 4.61
CA ALA A 325 1.34 -6.45 4.44
C ALA A 325 1.92 -6.03 5.81
N ALA A 326 1.09 -5.59 6.74
CA ALA A 326 1.51 -5.21 8.08
C ALA A 326 2.02 -6.41 8.90
N TYR A 327 1.34 -7.56 8.82
CA TYR A 327 1.73 -8.76 9.55
C TYR A 327 3.02 -9.40 9.00
N GLU A 328 3.31 -9.23 7.71
CA GLU A 328 4.63 -9.53 7.16
C GLU A 328 5.74 -8.69 7.84
N MET A 329 5.47 -7.43 8.21
CA MET A 329 6.41 -6.61 8.97
C MET A 329 6.55 -7.05 10.41
N VAL A 330 5.43 -7.36 11.05
CA VAL A 330 5.43 -7.85 12.43
C VAL A 330 6.34 -9.06 12.51
N LEU A 331 6.20 -10.02 11.59
CA LEU A 331 7.10 -11.17 11.54
C LEU A 331 8.57 -10.82 11.32
N ARG A 332 8.87 -9.89 10.40
CA ARG A 332 10.26 -9.48 10.15
C ARG A 332 10.87 -8.86 11.41
N SER A 333 10.12 -7.99 12.07
CA SER A 333 10.54 -7.37 13.33
C SER A 333 10.79 -8.42 14.40
N ARG A 334 9.87 -9.38 14.56
CA ARG A 334 10.06 -10.50 15.50
C ARG A 334 11.33 -11.30 15.17
N LYS A 335 11.58 -11.62 13.89
CA LYS A 335 12.80 -12.33 13.49
C LYS A 335 14.05 -11.54 13.85
N GLU A 336 14.10 -10.24 13.57
CA GLU A 336 15.25 -9.41 13.90
C GLU A 336 15.44 -9.21 15.41
N ILE A 337 14.38 -8.92 16.15
CA ILE A 337 14.44 -8.80 17.62
C ILE A 337 14.92 -10.11 18.25
N SER A 338 14.43 -11.26 17.77
CA SER A 338 14.86 -12.57 18.28
C SER A 338 16.35 -12.83 18.07
N LYS A 339 16.93 -12.36 16.94
CA LYS A 339 18.38 -12.43 16.70
C LYS A 339 19.15 -11.53 17.65
N LEU A 340 18.68 -10.31 17.88
CA LEU A 340 19.30 -9.36 18.81
C LEU A 340 19.30 -9.90 20.26
N GLU A 341 18.22 -10.57 20.66
CA GLU A 341 18.08 -11.19 21.99
C GLU A 341 18.69 -12.60 22.09
N ARG A 342 19.30 -13.10 21.01
CA ARG A 342 19.91 -14.44 20.94
C ARG A 342 18.94 -15.58 21.29
N LEU A 343 17.67 -15.42 20.92
CA LEU A 343 16.65 -16.46 21.05
C LEU A 343 16.79 -17.48 19.92
N SER A 344 16.45 -18.74 20.20
CA SER A 344 16.53 -19.80 19.19
C SER A 344 15.41 -19.73 18.16
N HIS A 345 14.26 -19.15 18.54
CA HIS A 345 13.13 -18.96 17.63
C HIS A 345 12.29 -17.73 17.99
N HIS A 346 11.80 -17.01 16.98
CA HIS A 346 11.00 -15.77 17.14
C HIS A 346 9.62 -15.98 17.82
N SER A 347 9.18 -17.22 17.98
CA SER A 347 7.99 -17.56 18.78
C SER A 347 8.24 -17.44 20.30
N GLN A 348 9.50 -17.41 20.74
CA GLN A 348 9.87 -17.24 22.15
C GLN A 348 9.79 -15.78 22.61
N LEU A 349 9.65 -14.82 21.69
CA LEU A 349 9.50 -13.42 22.02
C LEU A 349 8.16 -13.17 22.72
N ASN A 350 8.24 -12.68 23.96
CA ASN A 350 7.09 -12.28 24.78
C ASN A 350 6.66 -10.83 24.49
N ILE A 351 6.41 -10.52 23.22
CA ILE A 351 5.92 -9.22 22.75
C ILE A 351 4.65 -9.49 21.93
N PRO A 352 3.49 -8.89 22.26
CA PRO A 352 2.28 -9.04 21.47
C PRO A 352 2.45 -8.56 20.01
N ASN A 353 1.81 -9.24 19.07
CA ASN A 353 1.85 -8.83 17.66
C ASN A 353 1.19 -7.46 17.44
N GLU A 354 0.15 -7.13 18.21
CA GLU A 354 -0.51 -5.82 18.20
C GLU A 354 0.46 -4.69 18.55
N GLN A 355 1.29 -4.87 19.60
CA GLN A 355 2.28 -3.87 19.99
C GLN A 355 3.30 -3.60 18.86
N ILE A 356 3.80 -4.65 18.20
CA ILE A 356 4.71 -4.49 17.06
C ILE A 356 3.98 -3.86 15.86
N TYR A 357 2.72 -4.23 15.62
CA TYR A 357 1.89 -3.63 14.57
C TYR A 357 1.75 -2.13 14.78
N GLU A 358 1.41 -1.70 15.98
CA GLU A 358 1.23 -0.28 16.32
C GLU A 358 2.52 0.50 16.16
N ARG A 359 3.66 -0.07 16.56
CA ARG A 359 4.98 0.53 16.33
C ARG A 359 5.34 0.66 14.85
N CYS A 360 4.97 -0.32 14.04
CA CYS A 360 5.10 -0.26 12.59
C CYS A 360 4.24 0.87 11.99
N MET A 361 2.99 1.01 12.43
CA MET A 361 2.10 2.07 11.95
C MET A 361 2.54 3.46 12.45
N GLU A 362 3.06 3.56 13.68
CA GLU A 362 3.68 4.78 14.21
C GLU A 362 4.84 5.24 13.35
N TYR A 363 5.79 4.35 13.06
CA TYR A 363 6.91 4.63 12.18
C TYR A 363 6.42 5.22 10.84
N PHE A 364 5.39 4.62 10.23
CA PHE A 364 4.85 5.08 8.95
C PHE A 364 4.04 6.36 8.99
N SER A 365 3.26 6.58 10.05
CA SER A 365 2.48 7.79 10.26
C SER A 365 3.34 9.06 10.28
N THR A 366 4.61 8.93 10.71
CA THR A 366 5.57 10.03 10.82
C THR A 366 6.48 10.20 9.60
N MET A 367 6.58 9.21 8.71
CA MET A 367 7.48 9.23 7.53
C MET A 367 6.96 10.09 6.36
N ALA A 368 5.84 10.77 6.55
CA ALA A 368 5.04 11.30 5.47
C ALA A 368 5.65 12.45 4.67
N GLU A 369 6.54 13.23 5.27
CA GLU A 369 7.28 14.30 4.58
C GLU A 369 8.25 13.78 3.51
N SER A 370 8.50 12.46 3.47
CA SER A 370 9.40 11.82 2.50
C SER A 370 8.67 11.01 1.41
N TYR A 371 7.33 11.11 1.32
CA TYR A 371 6.52 10.30 0.40
C TYR A 371 6.79 10.56 -1.10
N GLY A 372 7.41 11.68 -1.47
CA GLY A 372 7.79 11.98 -2.85
C GLY A 372 8.87 11.06 -3.43
N GLU A 373 9.68 10.42 -2.59
CA GLU A 373 10.73 9.51 -3.05
C GLU A 373 10.26 8.04 -3.00
N VAL A 374 9.79 7.54 -4.14
CA VAL A 374 10.49 6.48 -4.90
C VAL A 374 11.28 5.36 -4.22
N GLY A 375 11.21 5.03 -2.93
CA GLY A 375 11.97 3.89 -2.38
C GLY A 375 12.95 4.17 -1.25
N GLY A 376 12.54 5.00 -0.28
CA GLY A 376 13.24 5.06 1.00
C GLY A 376 13.44 3.66 1.62
N LEU A 377 14.68 3.37 2.02
CA LEU A 377 15.03 2.14 2.73
C LEU A 377 14.41 2.18 4.13
N THR A 378 13.34 1.43 4.33
CA THR A 378 12.74 1.22 5.65
C THR A 378 13.35 -0.04 6.28
N PRO A 379 13.22 -0.23 7.61
CA PRO A 379 13.58 -1.49 8.27
C PRO A 379 12.92 -2.74 7.64
N PHE A 380 11.87 -2.55 6.83
CA PHE A 380 11.05 -3.59 6.23
C PHE A 380 11.16 -3.68 4.71
N THR A 381 11.96 -2.84 4.06
CA THR A 381 12.13 -2.87 2.62
C THR A 381 12.69 -4.25 2.22
N VAL A 382 12.02 -4.92 1.28
CA VAL A 382 12.51 -6.18 0.70
C VAL A 382 13.67 -5.84 -0.23
N ASP A 383 14.72 -6.65 -0.18
CA ASP A 383 15.84 -6.51 -1.13
C ASP A 383 15.31 -6.67 -2.57
N GLU A 384 15.68 -5.76 -3.46
CA GLU A 384 15.31 -5.86 -4.87
C GLU A 384 15.81 -7.18 -5.47
N LEU A 385 16.98 -7.67 -5.03
CA LEU A 385 17.55 -8.94 -5.47
C LEU A 385 16.67 -10.13 -5.09
N ASP A 386 15.99 -10.10 -3.93
CA ASP A 386 15.04 -11.14 -3.53
C ASP A 386 13.83 -11.19 -4.47
N ILE A 387 13.44 -10.04 -5.04
CA ILE A 387 12.35 -9.96 -6.01
C ILE A 387 12.82 -10.43 -7.38
N LEU A 388 14.02 -10.01 -7.79
CA LEU A 388 14.64 -10.37 -9.07
C LEU A 388 14.94 -11.86 -9.22
N THR A 389 15.24 -12.53 -8.11
CA THR A 389 15.51 -13.98 -8.09
C THR A 389 14.25 -14.82 -7.89
N ASN A 390 13.10 -14.20 -7.62
CA ASN A 390 11.85 -14.91 -7.40
C ASN A 390 11.23 -15.36 -8.73
N PRO A 391 11.02 -16.67 -8.96
CA PRO A 391 10.53 -17.19 -10.23
C PRO A 391 9.09 -16.76 -10.58
N ARG A 392 8.36 -16.16 -9.62
CA ARG A 392 7.03 -15.59 -9.86
C ARG A 392 7.09 -14.21 -10.51
N TYR A 393 8.26 -13.62 -10.71
CA TYR A 393 8.43 -12.35 -11.40
C TYR A 393 9.24 -12.57 -12.68
N ILE A 394 8.69 -12.12 -13.80
CA ILE A 394 9.39 -12.14 -15.10
C ILE A 394 9.72 -10.71 -15.53
N SER A 395 10.70 -10.60 -16.42
CA SER A 395 11.12 -9.31 -16.99
C SER A 395 9.97 -8.62 -17.73
N SER A 396 10.04 -7.29 -17.77
CA SER A 396 9.19 -6.48 -18.63
C SER A 396 10.06 -5.75 -19.67
N ILE A 397 9.43 -5.29 -20.75
CA ILE A 397 10.07 -4.48 -21.79
C ILE A 397 10.51 -3.09 -21.28
N TRP A 398 9.99 -2.65 -20.14
CA TRP A 398 10.20 -1.31 -19.58
C TRP A 398 11.45 -1.19 -18.71
N GLY A 399 12.14 -2.32 -18.47
CA GLY A 399 13.43 -2.35 -17.78
C GLY A 399 13.47 -3.26 -16.55
N PRO A 400 14.60 -3.24 -15.82
CA PRO A 400 14.84 -4.15 -14.70
C PRO A 400 13.96 -3.86 -13.46
N SER A 401 13.59 -2.61 -13.23
CA SER A 401 12.79 -2.24 -12.05
C SER A 401 11.29 -2.42 -12.27
N ILE A 402 10.87 -2.89 -13.45
CA ILE A 402 9.48 -3.18 -13.78
C ILE A 402 9.35 -4.68 -14.09
N ARG A 403 8.44 -5.35 -13.39
CA ARG A 403 8.24 -6.79 -13.47
C ARG A 403 6.79 -7.15 -13.72
N ILE A 404 6.57 -8.29 -14.35
CA ILE A 404 5.25 -8.91 -14.45
C ILE A 404 5.22 -10.02 -13.42
N LYS A 405 4.20 -10.01 -12.55
CA LYS A 405 4.03 -11.07 -11.56
C LYS A 405 3.18 -12.18 -12.17
N VAL A 406 3.78 -13.35 -12.36
CA VAL A 406 3.06 -14.55 -12.78
C VAL A 406 2.21 -15.02 -11.61
N ALA A 407 0.89 -14.91 -11.76
CA ALA A 407 -0.05 -15.44 -10.79
C ALA A 407 -0.07 -16.97 -10.90
N SER A 408 0.36 -17.67 -9.86
CA SER A 408 0.00 -19.08 -9.70
C SER A 408 -1.48 -19.15 -9.32
N GLN A 409 -2.24 -20.09 -9.88
CA GLN A 409 -3.61 -20.34 -9.47
C GLN A 409 -3.63 -20.62 -7.96
N GLN A 410 -4.18 -19.70 -7.17
CA GLN A 410 -4.30 -19.85 -5.72
C GLN A 410 -5.71 -20.33 -5.40
N MET A 411 -5.83 -21.35 -4.56
CA MET A 411 -7.13 -21.73 -4.01
C MET A 411 -7.71 -20.53 -3.25
N THR A 412 -8.97 -20.21 -3.50
CA THR A 412 -9.72 -19.18 -2.78
C THR A 412 -10.30 -19.73 -1.48
N GLY A 413 -10.77 -18.85 -0.59
CA GLY A 413 -11.31 -19.23 0.73
C GLY A 413 -10.70 -18.41 1.87
N SER A 414 -10.34 -19.08 2.96
CA SER A 414 -9.68 -18.47 4.14
C SER A 414 -8.48 -19.28 4.62
N TYR A 415 -7.56 -18.62 5.31
CA TYR A 415 -6.53 -19.26 6.13
C TYR A 415 -7.13 -19.58 7.51
N SER A 416 -6.61 -20.60 8.20
CA SER A 416 -7.07 -20.91 9.56
C SER A 416 -6.68 -19.82 10.55
N ASP A 417 -5.49 -19.24 10.38
CA ASP A 417 -4.94 -18.15 11.18
C ASP A 417 -3.80 -17.43 10.43
N TRP A 418 -3.16 -16.47 11.10
CA TRP A 418 -1.99 -15.77 10.58
C TRP A 418 -0.78 -16.69 10.35
N MET A 419 -0.59 -17.73 11.17
CA MET A 419 0.54 -18.66 11.03
C MET A 419 0.40 -19.53 9.77
N ASP A 420 -0.79 -20.04 9.49
CA ASP A 420 -1.12 -20.74 8.23
C ASP A 420 -0.82 -19.85 7.02
N PHE A 421 -1.26 -18.58 7.07
CA PHE A 421 -0.91 -17.59 6.03
C PHE A 421 0.60 -17.47 5.80
N PHE A 422 1.39 -17.36 6.87
CA PHE A 422 2.83 -17.20 6.75
C PHE A 422 3.54 -18.47 6.25
N GLN A 423 3.11 -19.65 6.71
CA GLN A 423 3.65 -20.93 6.26
C GLN A 423 3.38 -21.15 4.77
N ALA A 424 2.15 -20.86 4.31
CA ALA A 424 1.79 -20.94 2.89
C ALA A 424 2.63 -20.01 2.00
N LYS A 425 3.12 -18.90 2.55
CA LYS A 425 4.00 -17.96 1.83
C LYS A 425 5.48 -18.38 1.84
N GLY A 426 5.93 -19.02 2.93
CA GLY A 426 7.35 -19.31 3.20
C GLY A 426 7.94 -20.51 2.46
N GLY A 427 7.12 -21.38 1.84
CA GLY A 427 7.62 -22.50 1.03
C GLY A 427 8.44 -23.56 1.78
N GLY A 428 8.40 -23.64 3.11
CA GLY A 428 9.20 -24.61 3.87
C GLY A 428 8.79 -24.83 5.33
N VAL A 429 8.50 -26.10 5.62
CA VAL A 429 8.49 -26.91 6.87
C VAL A 429 8.05 -26.23 8.18
N ALA A 430 6.90 -26.68 8.70
CA ALA A 430 6.45 -26.40 10.05
C ALA A 430 7.49 -26.87 11.10
N PRO A 431 7.68 -26.15 12.23
CA PRO A 431 8.38 -26.74 13.36
C PRO A 431 7.59 -27.97 13.83
N ASN A 432 8.27 -29.10 13.99
CA ASN A 432 7.69 -30.26 14.67
C ASN A 432 7.12 -29.79 16.01
N PRO A 433 5.85 -30.07 16.33
CA PRO A 433 5.37 -29.88 17.69
C PRO A 433 6.21 -30.77 18.59
N MET A 434 6.98 -30.17 19.50
CA MET A 434 7.65 -30.90 20.55
C MET A 434 6.60 -31.71 21.32
N PRO A 435 6.87 -32.98 21.67
CA PRO A 435 5.91 -33.78 22.40
C PRO A 435 5.60 -33.10 23.74
N SER A 436 4.32 -33.01 24.06
CA SER A 436 3.87 -32.60 25.39
C SER A 436 4.50 -33.53 26.44
N ASP A 437 5.18 -32.96 27.43
CA ASP A 437 5.53 -33.66 28.66
C ASP A 437 4.24 -34.12 29.36
N ARG A 438 3.80 -35.33 29.04
CA ARG A 438 2.91 -36.11 29.88
C ARG A 438 3.75 -37.15 30.61
N GLU A 439 3.87 -36.90 31.90
CA GLU A 439 4.11 -37.84 32.99
C GLU A 439 4.25 -39.31 32.58
N THR A 440 5.45 -39.87 32.77
CA THR A 440 5.60 -41.30 32.99
C THR A 440 6.25 -41.55 34.34
N ASN A 441 5.40 -41.88 35.30
CA ASN A 441 5.79 -42.55 36.53
C ASN A 441 6.31 -43.97 36.22
N ARG A 442 7.48 -44.27 36.78
CA ARG A 442 8.03 -45.56 37.24
C ARG A 442 7.31 -46.87 36.85
N SER A 443 8.07 -47.88 36.41
CA SER A 443 8.71 -48.89 37.28
C SER A 443 9.43 -50.05 36.53
N SER A 444 10.59 -50.49 37.07
CA SER A 444 11.21 -51.86 37.08
C SER A 444 11.46 -52.61 35.76
N GLU A 445 12.54 -53.35 35.48
CA GLU A 445 13.62 -53.97 36.30
C GLU A 445 14.70 -54.59 35.37
N THR A 446 15.99 -54.53 35.79
CA THR A 446 17.13 -55.49 35.59
C THR A 446 17.61 -55.90 34.17
N SER A 447 18.89 -56.11 33.83
CA SER A 447 20.18 -56.27 34.55
C SER A 447 21.39 -56.24 33.58
N ASN A 448 22.52 -55.66 34.04
CA ASN A 448 23.97 -55.99 33.90
C ASN A 448 24.55 -56.49 32.54
N ILE A 449 25.74 -56.11 32.03
CA ILE A 449 27.12 -56.14 32.58
C ILE A 449 28.05 -55.28 31.68
N SER A 450 29.05 -54.59 32.26
CA SER A 450 30.26 -53.95 31.66
C SER A 450 31.48 -54.88 31.84
N PRO A 451 32.67 -54.75 31.17
CA PRO A 451 33.40 -53.47 30.98
C PRO A 451 34.34 -53.32 29.74
N SER A 452 34.84 -52.09 29.56
CA SER A 452 35.92 -51.66 28.64
C SER A 452 37.31 -52.20 29.05
N PRO A 453 38.41 -51.99 28.27
CA PRO A 453 39.17 -50.71 28.40
C PRO A 453 40.06 -50.22 27.21
N LYS A 454 40.25 -48.89 27.19
CA LYS A 454 41.51 -48.08 27.04
C LYS A 454 42.22 -47.80 25.69
N GLU A 455 42.87 -46.62 25.71
CA GLU A 455 43.95 -46.02 24.88
C GLU A 455 43.52 -45.16 23.67
N GLY A 456 44.03 -43.96 23.40
CA GLY A 456 45.06 -43.12 24.04
C GLY A 456 45.34 -41.82 23.23
N ALA A 457 45.66 -40.75 23.97
CA ALA A 457 46.67 -39.70 23.73
C ALA A 457 46.80 -38.85 22.42
N THR A 458 46.88 -37.52 22.66
CA THR A 458 47.77 -36.48 22.06
C THR A 458 47.50 -36.03 20.61
N ASP A 459 47.68 -34.77 20.16
CA ASP A 459 48.47 -33.64 20.65
C ASP A 459 47.96 -32.29 20.05
N THR A 460 48.45 -31.21 20.64
CA THR A 460 48.29 -29.77 20.43
C THR A 460 49.01 -29.19 19.21
N THR A 461 48.54 -28.03 18.69
CA THR A 461 49.37 -26.79 18.56
C THR A 461 48.58 -25.57 18.07
N SER A 462 48.69 -24.49 18.83
CA SER A 462 48.37 -23.11 18.45
C SER A 462 49.55 -22.45 17.72
N LYS A 463 49.31 -21.45 16.88
CA LYS A 463 50.25 -20.31 16.69
C LYS A 463 49.55 -19.03 16.23
N LEU A 464 50.07 -17.95 16.82
CA LEU A 464 49.61 -16.56 16.89
C LEU A 464 50.00 -15.70 15.67
N ILE A 465 49.15 -14.69 15.42
CA ILE A 465 49.42 -13.24 15.18
C ILE A 465 50.27 -12.79 13.97
N LYS A 466 49.69 -11.88 13.18
CA LYS A 466 50.30 -10.57 12.84
C LYS A 466 49.24 -9.49 12.53
N ARG A 467 49.25 -8.43 13.34
CA ARG A 467 48.63 -7.11 13.08
C ARG A 467 49.49 -6.32 12.07
N ARG A 468 48.87 -5.43 11.31
CA ARG A 468 49.50 -4.18 10.84
C ARG A 468 48.44 -3.09 10.66
N ASP A 469 48.82 -1.89 11.10
CA ASP A 469 48.03 -0.69 11.24
C ASP A 469 47.81 0.09 9.90
N HIS A 470 46.68 0.81 9.88
CA HIS A 470 46.23 2.07 9.22
C HIS A 470 47.23 3.01 8.46
N PRO A 471 46.78 4.15 7.87
CA PRO A 471 45.53 4.52 7.14
C PRO A 471 45.82 5.43 5.89
N GLN A 472 44.77 5.91 5.17
CA GLN A 472 44.62 7.25 4.51
C GLN A 472 43.36 7.19 3.61
N THR A 473 42.28 7.90 3.93
CA THR A 473 41.86 9.25 3.46
C THR A 473 41.87 9.41 1.95
N ASP A 474 40.70 9.72 1.36
CA ASP A 474 40.53 10.89 0.50
C ASP A 474 39.03 11.24 0.38
N GLU A 475 38.73 12.45 0.83
CA GLU A 475 37.58 13.28 0.44
C GLU A 475 37.67 13.60 -1.05
N PHE A 476 36.54 13.73 -1.76
CA PHE A 476 36.47 14.72 -2.84
C PHE A 476 35.05 15.26 -2.98
N ASP A 477 35.03 16.58 -2.89
CA ASP A 477 33.94 17.54 -2.97
C ASP A 477 33.34 17.67 -4.37
N GLU A 478 32.14 18.26 -4.36
CA GLU A 478 31.44 18.88 -5.48
C GLU A 478 32.31 19.89 -6.25
N THR A 479 32.07 20.04 -7.57
CA THR A 479 31.64 21.31 -8.22
C THR A 479 31.90 21.36 -9.74
N GLU A 480 31.00 22.09 -10.40
CA GLU A 480 31.16 22.92 -11.61
C GLU A 480 31.03 22.36 -13.05
N GLU A 481 29.94 22.81 -13.68
CA GLU A 481 29.86 23.64 -14.90
C GLU A 481 30.90 23.46 -16.02
N GLY A 482 30.40 23.29 -17.25
CA GLY A 482 31.24 23.32 -18.46
C GLY A 482 30.45 23.26 -19.77
N THR A 483 29.94 24.41 -20.20
CA THR A 483 29.35 24.73 -21.51
C THR A 483 30.26 24.46 -22.74
N PHE A 484 29.66 23.89 -23.80
CA PHE A 484 29.82 24.13 -25.27
C PHE A 484 31.22 24.00 -25.95
N PRO A 485 31.33 23.60 -27.26
CA PRO A 485 30.75 24.36 -28.36
C PRO A 485 30.27 23.65 -29.64
N LYS A 486 29.47 24.43 -30.37
CA LYS A 486 29.07 24.35 -31.78
C LYS A 486 30.26 24.26 -32.76
N LYS A 487 30.07 23.52 -33.85
CA LYS A 487 30.54 23.81 -35.24
C LYS A 487 29.41 23.33 -36.17
N ARG A 488 28.57 24.16 -36.80
CA ARG A 488 28.72 25.07 -37.96
C ARG A 488 29.17 24.41 -39.28
N HIS A 489 28.19 24.30 -40.18
CA HIS A 489 28.17 24.36 -41.65
C HIS A 489 29.28 23.71 -42.48
N GLN A 490 28.89 22.72 -43.30
CA GLN A 490 28.54 22.93 -44.72
C GLN A 490 27.39 21.99 -45.10
#